data_AF-A0A377K9V4-F1
#
_entry.id   AF-A0A377K9V4-F1
#
_cell.length_a   1.000
_cell.length_b   1.000
_cell.length_c   1.000
_cell.angle_alpha   90.00
_cell.angle_beta   90.00
_cell.angle_gamma   90.00
#
_symmetry.space_group_name_H-M   'P 1'
#
loop_
_entity.id
_entity.type
_entity.pdbx_description
1 polymer ?
#
loop_
_entity_poly.entity_id
_entity_poly.type
_entity_poly.pdbx_seq_one_letter_code
_entity_poly.pdbx_strand_id
1 'polypeptide(L)' 'MLKIIRAGMYTTVQDGGRHGFRQSGISHCGALDMPALRIANLLVAMMPTRPHLRSRSVS' A
#
# COMPACT_ATOMS: atom_id res chain seq x y z
N MET A 1 -0.80 18.49 -2.03
CA MET A 1 -2.26 18.23 -2.02
C MET A 1 -2.63 17.44 -3.27
N LEU A 2 -3.49 16.42 -3.16
CA LEU A 2 -3.92 15.57 -4.28
C LEU A 2 -5.27 16.05 -4.82
N LYS A 3 -5.36 16.38 -6.12
CA LYS A 3 -6.63 16.75 -6.79
C LYS A 3 -7.15 15.58 -7.60
N ILE A 4 -8.36 15.11 -7.29
CA ILE A 4 -9.03 14.04 -8.04
C ILE A 4 -9.83 14.68 -9.18
N ILE A 5 -9.46 14.36 -10.42
CA ILE A 5 -10.12 14.90 -11.62
C ILE A 5 -11.28 13.98 -12.06
N ARG A 6 -11.15 12.67 -11.84
CA ARG A 6 -12.18 11.66 -12.09
C ARG A 6 -12.00 10.47 -11.15
N ALA A 7 -13.04 10.12 -10.41
CA ALA A 7 -13.11 8.88 -9.64
C ALA A 7 -14.01 7.88 -10.37
N GLY A 8 -13.60 6.61 -10.43
CA GLY A 8 -14.42 5.53 -10.98
C GLY A 8 -15.47 5.04 -9.97
N MET A 9 -16.25 4.04 -10.35
CA MET A 9 -17.41 3.56 -9.57
C MET A 9 -17.06 3.02 -8.18
N TYR A 10 -15.81 2.63 -7.92
CA TYR A 10 -15.36 2.05 -6.64
C TYR A 10 -13.96 2.52 -6.22
N THR A 11 -13.64 3.79 -6.47
CA THR A 11 -12.37 4.37 -6.03
C THR A 11 -12.44 4.74 -4.55
N THR A 12 -11.64 4.06 -3.73
CA THR A 12 -11.57 4.25 -2.28
C THR A 12 -10.11 4.38 -1.84
N VAL A 13 -9.88 5.06 -0.71
CA VAL A 13 -8.58 5.04 -0.04
C VAL A 13 -8.50 3.76 0.78
N GLN A 14 -7.46 2.97 0.56
CA GLN A 14 -7.27 1.67 1.20
C GLN A 14 -5.94 1.61 1.94
N ASP A 15 -5.93 0.87 3.04
CA ASP A 15 -4.78 0.65 3.90
C ASP A 15 -4.58 -0.86 4.19
N GLY A 16 -3.74 -1.18 5.18
CA GLY A 16 -3.50 -2.55 5.62
C GLY A 16 -4.67 -3.20 6.35
N GLY A 17 -5.76 -2.47 6.62
CA GLY A 17 -6.90 -2.93 7.38
C GLY A 17 -6.80 -2.71 8.90
N ARG A 18 -7.94 -2.92 9.56
CA ARG A 18 -8.15 -2.76 11.01
C ARG A 18 -8.17 -4.13 11.68
N HIS A 19 -7.17 -4.35 12.52
CA HIS A 19 -6.97 -5.60 13.24
C HIS A 19 -7.46 -5.49 14.69
N GLY A 20 -7.84 -6.61 15.32
CA GLY A 20 -8.22 -6.66 16.75
C GLY A 20 -9.68 -6.36 17.07
N PHE A 21 -10.46 -5.79 16.15
CA PHE A 21 -11.85 -5.38 16.41
C PHE A 21 -12.92 -6.33 15.87
N ARG A 22 -12.53 -7.50 15.34
CA ARG A 22 -13.48 -8.49 14.79
C ARG A 22 -14.50 -8.98 15.82
N GLN A 23 -14.06 -9.15 17.07
CA GLN A 23 -14.92 -9.53 18.20
C GLN A 23 -15.99 -8.48 18.54
N SER A 24 -15.76 -7.22 18.15
CA SER A 24 -16.72 -6.12 18.30
C SER A 24 -17.54 -5.89 17.03
N GLY A 25 -17.49 -6.82 16.06
CA GLY A 25 -18.24 -6.76 14.80
C GLY A 25 -17.62 -5.85 13.73
N ILE A 26 -16.40 -5.33 13.95
CA ILE A 26 -15.74 -4.45 12.96
C ILE A 26 -14.98 -5.30 11.94
N SER A 27 -15.34 -5.13 10.67
CA SER A 27 -14.65 -5.81 9.56
C SER A 27 -13.20 -5.33 9.43
N HIS A 28 -12.34 -6.23 8.96
CA HIS A 28 -10.93 -5.94 8.74
C HIS A 28 -10.71 -4.84 7.70
N CYS A 29 -11.49 -4.81 6.62
CA CYS A 29 -11.28 -3.90 5.47
C CYS A 29 -9.83 -3.94 4.95
N GLY A 30 -9.40 -2.88 4.27
CA GLY A 30 -8.09 -2.77 3.64
C GLY A 30 -8.13 -3.12 2.16
N ALA A 31 -6.96 -3.01 1.51
CA ALA A 31 -6.85 -3.33 0.09
C ALA A 31 -7.22 -4.79 -0.19
N LEU A 32 -8.06 -4.98 -1.21
CA LEU A 32 -8.43 -6.30 -1.72
C LEU A 32 -7.19 -7.07 -2.22
N ASP A 33 -6.27 -6.37 -2.88
CA ASP A 33 -4.97 -6.87 -3.32
C ASP A 33 -3.87 -6.31 -2.42
N MET A 34 -3.65 -6.97 -1.29
CA MET A 34 -2.62 -6.59 -0.32
C MET A 34 -1.20 -6.66 -0.90
N PRO A 35 -0.81 -7.67 -1.72
CA PRO A 35 0.47 -7.66 -2.44
C PRO A 35 0.67 -6.41 -3.30
N ALA A 36 -0.31 -6.02 -4.11
CA ALA A 36 -0.19 -4.83 -4.96
C ALA A 36 -0.04 -3.54 -4.16
N LEU A 37 -0.81 -3.37 -3.07
CA LEU A 37 -0.67 -2.22 -2.18
C LEU A 37 0.74 -2.13 -1.58
N ARG A 38 1.32 -3.26 -1.16
CA ARG A 38 2.68 -3.31 -0.61
C ARG A 38 3.73 -2.94 -1.66
N ILE A 39 3.63 -3.48 -2.87
CA ILE A 39 4.55 -3.17 -3.97
C ILE A 39 4.49 -1.67 -4.31
N ALA A 40 3.29 -1.09 -4.41
CA ALA A 40 3.13 0.34 -4.70
C ALA A 40 3.81 1.21 -3.63
N ASN A 41 3.62 0.90 -2.34
CA ASN A 41 4.27 1.61 -1.24
C ASN A 41 5.79 1.45 -1.27
N LEU A 42 6.31 0.26 -1.56
CA LEU A 42 7.74 0.01 -1.71
C LEU A 42 8.33 0.79 -2.88
N LEU A 43 7.64 0.83 -4.03
CA LEU A 43 8.09 1.58 -5.19
C LEU A 43 8.20 3.07 -4.88
N VAL A 44 7.20 3.67 -4.22
CA VAL A 44 7.25 5.08 -3.81
C VAL A 44 8.41 5.34 -2.84
N ALA A 45 8.64 4.44 -1.87
CA ALA A 45 9.76 4.57 -0.93
C ALA A 45 11.14 4.47 -1.61
N MET A 46 11.23 3.74 -2.73
CA MET A 46 12.46 3.63 -3.53
C MET A 46 12.59 4.73 -4.61
N MET A 47 11.54 5.52 -4.86
CA MET A 47 11.45 6.56 -5.89
C MET A 47 11.83 8.00 -5.47
N PRO A 48 12.81 8.24 -4.58
CA PRO A 48 13.52 9.53 -4.54
C PRO A 48 15.03 9.43 -4.82
N THR A 49 15.58 8.21 -4.82
CA THR A 49 17.02 8.03 -4.66
C THR A 49 17.48 6.81 -5.45
N ARG A 50 17.79 6.95 -6.74
CA ARG A 50 18.78 6.04 -7.33
C ARG A 50 20.15 6.59 -6.90
N PRO A 51 20.86 5.86 -6.03
CA PRO A 51 21.96 5.06 -6.54
C PRO A 51 21.54 3.59 -6.56
N HIS A 52 22.02 2.89 -7.57
CA HIS A 52 21.88 1.44 -7.68
C HIS A 52 22.21 0.76 -6.34
N LEU A 53 21.29 -0.07 -5.84
CA LEU A 53 21.59 -1.01 -4.78
C LEU A 53 22.55 -2.04 -5.38
N ARG A 54 23.85 -1.84 -5.16
CA ARG A 54 24.91 -2.82 -5.43
C ARG A 54 24.52 -4.11 -4.68
N SER A 55 24.45 -5.22 -5.42
CA SER A 55 24.35 -6.56 -4.84
C SER A 55 25.43 -6.72 -3.77
N ARG A 56 25.05 -6.75 -2.49
CA ARG A 56 25.92 -7.33 -1.47
C ARG A 56 25.67 -8.82 -1.49
N SER A 57 26.70 -9.49 -2.01
CA SER A 57 26.88 -10.92 -2.02
C SER A 57 26.59 -11.50 -0.64
N VAL A 58 25.94 -12.65 -0.68
CA VAL A 58 25.75 -13.60 0.41
C VAL A 58 27.08 -13.82 1.14
N SER A 59 27.05 -13.78 2.46
CA SER A 59 27.97 -14.44 3.39
C SER A 59 27.18 -14.81 4.64
#